data_AF-A0A924X1U7-F1
#
_entry.id   AF-A0A924X1U7-F1
#
_cell.length_a   1.000
_cell.length_b   1.000
_cell.length_c   1.000
_cell.angle_alpha   90.00
_cell.angle_beta   90.00
_cell.angle_gamma   90.00
#
_symmetry.space_group_name_H-M   'P 1'
#
loop_
_entity.id
_entity.type
_entity.pdbx_description
1 polymer ?
#
loop_
_entity_poly.entity_id
_entity_poly.type
_entity_poly.pdbx_seq_one_letter_code
_entity_poly.pdbx_strand_id
1 'polypeptide(L)' 'FDVLDQTASAKLTAWWGTDYLLLGKYDGKWMISHVLWQSPKRK' A
#
# COMPACT_ATOMS: atom_id res chain seq x y z
N PHE A 1 -4.99 -0.51 7.87
CA PHE A 1 -4.89 -1.49 6.77
C PHE A 1 -6.23 -2.20 6.69
N ASP A 2 -6.63 -2.64 5.50
CA ASP A 2 -7.85 -3.42 5.29
C ASP A 2 -7.48 -4.69 4.54
N VAL A 3 -8.00 -5.84 4.94
CA VAL A 3 -7.64 -7.15 4.37
C VAL A 3 -8.92 -7.95 4.17
N LEU A 4 -9.22 -8.23 2.90
CA LEU A 4 -10.32 -9.08 2.46
C LEU A 4 -9.75 -10.38 1.87
N ASP A 5 -10.59 -11.22 1.27
CA ASP A 5 -10.18 -12.52 0.72
C ASP A 5 -9.09 -12.39 -0.36
N GLN A 6 -9.31 -11.51 -1.36
CA GLN A 6 -8.43 -11.35 -2.52
C GLN A 6 -7.78 -9.96 -2.64
N THR A 7 -8.14 -9.02 -1.77
CA THR A 7 -7.63 -7.64 -1.82
C THR A 7 -7.16 -7.19 -0.44
N ALA A 8 -6.15 -6.32 -0.43
CA ALA A 8 -5.73 -5.66 0.79
C ALA A 8 -5.23 -4.24 0.51
N SER A 9 -5.29 -3.38 1.51
CA SER A 9 -4.69 -2.05 1.49
C SER A 9 -3.77 -1.85 2.70
N ALA A 10 -2.60 -1.26 2.46
CA ALA A 10 -1.65 -0.93 3.49
C ALA A 10 -1.17 0.52 3.35
N LYS A 11 -0.81 1.14 4.46
CA LYS A 11 -0.20 2.47 4.51
C LYS A 11 1.14 2.35 5.23
N LEU A 12 2.21 2.82 4.60
CA LEU A 12 3.54 2.96 5.19
C LEU A 12 3.86 4.44 5.28
N THR A 13 4.09 4.94 6.49
CA THR A 13 4.60 6.29 6.71
C THR A 13 6.06 6.20 7.14
N ALA A 14 6.94 6.89 6.44
CA ALA A 14 8.36 6.96 6.73
C ALA A 14 8.87 8.41 6.57
N TRP A 15 10.16 8.65 6.86
CA TRP A 15 10.72 10.00 6.81
C TRP A 15 10.70 10.62 5.39
N TRP A 16 10.68 9.79 4.35
CA TRP A 16 10.62 10.21 2.94
C TRP A 16 9.20 10.40 2.41
N GLY A 17 8.16 10.11 3.18
CA GLY A 17 6.77 10.26 2.73
C GLY A 17 5.83 9.18 3.22
N THR A 18 4.71 9.06 2.53
CA THR A 18 3.67 8.05 2.77
C THR A 18 3.40 7.28 1.49
N ASP A 19 3.49 5.95 1.57
CA ASP A 19 3.10 5.01 0.55
C ASP A 19 1.73 4.40 0.90
N TYR A 20 0.78 4.44 -0.03
CA TYR A 20 -0.47 3.69 0.02
C TYR A 20 -0.36 2.53 -0.96
N LEU A 21 -0.37 1.31 -0.44
CA LEU A 21 -0.24 0.08 -1.20
C LEU A 21 -1.62 -0.55 -1.38
N LEU A 22 -1.93 -0.90 -2.62
CA LEU A 22 -3.04 -1.80 -2.93
C LEU A 22 -2.46 -3.14 -3.36
N LEU A 23 -2.99 -4.21 -2.79
CA LEU A 23 -2.53 -5.57 -3.02
C LEU A 23 -3.67 -6.43 -3.56
N GLY A 24 -3.32 -7.32 -4.47
CA GLY A 24 -4.17 -8.42 -4.91
C GLY A 24 -3.53 -9.76 -4.54
N LYS A 25 -4.35 -10.75 -4.21
CA LYS A 25 -3.88 -12.13 -4.00
C LYS A 25 -3.98 -12.88 -5.32
N TYR A 26 -2.85 -13.29 -5.86
CA TYR A 26 -2.76 -14.07 -7.10
C TYR A 26 -2.06 -15.39 -6.79
N ASP A 27 -2.69 -16.51 -7.16
CA ASP A 27 -2.20 -17.87 -6.88
C ASP A 27 -1.79 -18.09 -5.41
N GLY A 28 -2.62 -17.56 -4.50
CA GLY A 28 -2.39 -17.66 -3.06
C GLY A 28 -1.34 -16.70 -2.50
N LYS A 29 -0.69 -15.88 -3.31
CA LYS A 29 0.37 -14.94 -2.91
C LYS A 29 -0.08 -13.50 -3.01
N TRP A 30 0.25 -12.69 -2.01
CA TRP A 30 -0.02 -11.26 -2.04
C TRP A 30 1.00 -10.53 -2.92
N MET A 31 0.49 -9.75 -3.86
CA MET A 31 1.28 -8.95 -4.78
C MET A 31 0.80 -7.50 -4.71
N ILE A 32 1.74 -6.55 -4.73
CA ILE A 32 1.41 -5.12 -4.82
C ILE A 32 1.00 -4.83 -6.26
N SER A 33 -0.23 -4.34 -6.46
CA SER A 33 -0.73 -3.96 -7.78
C SER A 33 -0.53 -2.47 -8.05
N HIS A 34 -0.68 -1.62 -7.03
CA HIS A 34 -0.52 -0.18 -7.14
C HIS A 34 0.15 0.39 -5.90
N VAL A 35 0.92 1.46 -6.14
CA VAL A 35 1.48 2.31 -5.10
C VAL A 35 1.10 3.74 -5.41
N LEU A 36 0.44 4.40 -4.46
CA LEU A 36 0.30 5.86 -4.47
C LEU A 36 1.25 6.44 -3.42
N TRP A 37 2.17 7.29 -3.86
CA TRP A 37 3.16 7.89 -2.98
C TRP A 37 2.92 9.40 -2.81
N GLN A 38 3.20 9.89 -1.60
CA GLN A 38 3.12 11.29 -1.24
C GLN A 38 4.35 11.68 -0.41
N SER A 39 5.11 12.69 -0.85
CA SER A 39 6.21 13.26 -0.05
C SER A 39 5.70 13.83 1.28
N PRO A 40 6.55 13.99 2.31
CA PRO A 40 6.17 14.63 3.56
C PRO A 40 5.65 16.04 3.28
N LYS A 41 4.74 16.52 4.13
CA LYS A 41 4.22 17.88 4.02
C LYS A 41 5.39 18.86 4.04
N ARG A 42 5.55 19.66 2.98
CA ARG A 42 6.47 20.79 2.98
C ARG A 42 5.98 21.79 4.03
N LYS A 43 6.90 22.28 4.88
CA LYS A 43 6.57 23.31 5.87
C LYS A 43 6.05 24.57 5.17
#